data_AF-A0A0K8Q934-F1
#
_entry.id   AF-A0A0K8Q934-F1
#
_cell.length_a   1.000
_cell.length_b   1.000
_cell.length_c   1.000
_cell.angle_alpha   90.00
_cell.angle_beta   90.00
_cell.angle_gamma   90.00
#
_symmetry.space_group_name_H-M   'P 1'
#
loop_
_entity.id
_entity.type
_entity.pdbx_description
1 polymer ?
#
loop_
_entity_poly.entity_id
_entity_poly.type
_entity_poly.pdbx_seq_one_letter_code
_entity_poly.pdbx_strand_id
1 'polypeptide(L)'
;MGTTTEVTILAIEVVEPTGTWVTLRWNQFDHVQRAWMEALPDEIWEGAVLLISPDPMQIQVGSPWPPLYHLSAQNYHGFAPAAARSDYEKLLR
;
A
#
# COMPACT_ATOMS: atom_id res chain seq x y z
N MET A 1 17.67 7.81 -6.84
CA MET A 1 16.31 8.20 -7.26
C MET A 1 15.53 6.91 -7.43
N GLY A 2 14.62 6.62 -6.50
CA GLY A 2 13.79 5.42 -6.56
C GLY A 2 12.55 5.67 -7.41
N THR A 3 12.11 4.67 -8.16
CA THR A 3 10.85 4.71 -8.90
C THR A 3 9.70 4.74 -7.89
N THR A 4 8.86 5.77 -7.93
CA THR A 4 7.62 5.80 -7.15
C THR A 4 6.52 5.02 -7.89
N THR A 5 5.68 4.32 -7.15
CA THR A 5 4.48 3.65 -7.68
C THR A 5 3.30 3.82 -6.72
N GLU A 6 2.12 3.48 -7.21
CA GLU A 6 0.87 3.54 -6.47
C GLU A 6 0.42 2.14 -6.06
N VAL A 7 0.09 1.99 -4.78
CA VAL A 7 -0.57 0.82 -4.23
C VAL A 7 -1.89 1.21 -3.57
N THR A 8 -2.94 0.43 -3.78
CA THR A 8 -4.22 0.64 -3.08
C THR A 8 -4.33 -0.32 -1.90
N ILE A 9 -4.70 0.19 -0.72
CA ILE A 9 -5.09 -0.65 0.41
C ILE A 9 -6.46 -1.27 0.12
N LEU A 10 -6.54 -2.58 0.00
CA LEU A 10 -7.82 -3.28 -0.21
C LEU A 10 -8.45 -3.73 1.11
N ALA A 11 -7.63 -4.11 2.09
CA ALA A 11 -8.09 -4.56 3.40
C ALA A 11 -7.04 -4.27 4.48
N ILE A 12 -7.50 -3.96 5.69
CA ILE A 12 -6.68 -3.86 6.89
C ILE A 12 -7.07 -5.00 7.84
N GLU A 13 -6.16 -5.93 8.08
CA GLU A 13 -6.46 -7.18 8.81
C GLU A 13 -6.22 -7.04 10.31
N VAL A 14 -4.97 -6.72 10.69
CA VAL A 14 -4.52 -6.69 12.08
C VAL A 14 -3.59 -5.50 12.25
N VAL A 15 -3.91 -4.65 13.23
CA VAL A 15 -3.09 -3.50 13.63
C VAL A 15 -2.28 -3.87 14.86
N GLU A 16 -0.96 -3.70 14.76
CA GLU A 16 0.01 -3.93 15.83
C GLU A 16 0.77 -2.62 16.12
N PRO A 17 1.44 -2.48 17.28
CA PRO A 17 2.19 -1.26 17.61
C PRO A 17 3.31 -0.93 16.61
N THR A 18 3.86 -1.93 15.93
CA THR A 18 4.98 -1.80 14.99
C THR A 18 4.53 -1.67 13.53
N GLY A 19 3.27 -1.95 13.23
CA GLY A 19 2.78 -2.01 11.86
C GLY A 19 1.43 -2.67 11.73
N THR A 20 1.07 -3.05 10.51
CA THR A 20 -0.26 -3.55 10.19
C THR A 20 -0.17 -4.54 9.03
N TRP A 21 -0.91 -5.63 9.13
CA TRP A 21 -1.16 -6.53 8.02
C TRP A 21 -2.21 -5.95 7.09
N VAL A 22 -1.85 -5.77 5.83
CA VAL A 22 -2.73 -5.20 4.80
C VAL A 22 -2.76 -6.09 3.56
N THR A 23 -3.85 -6.02 2.82
CA THR A 23 -3.88 -6.49 1.43
C THR A 23 -3.68 -5.28 0.50
N LEU A 24 -2.68 -5.34 -0.36
CA LEU A 24 -2.33 -4.29 -1.32
C LEU A 24 -2.70 -4.72 -2.74
N ARG A 25 -3.16 -3.77 -3.55
CA ARG A 25 -3.15 -3.87 -5.01
C ARG A 25 -2.07 -2.98 -5.58
N TRP A 26 -1.15 -3.53 -6.36
CA TRP A 26 -0.22 -2.78 -7.19
C TRP A 26 -0.94 -2.24 -8.41
N ASN A 27 -1.24 -0.93 -8.43
CA ASN A 27 -2.13 -0.36 -9.44
C ASN A 27 -1.59 -0.53 -10.87
N GLN A 28 -0.26 -0.44 -11.05
CA GLN A 28 0.37 -0.59 -12.36
C GLN A 28 0.35 -2.01 -12.91
N PHE A 29 0.26 -3.02 -12.04
CA PHE A 29 0.39 -4.43 -12.40
C PHE A 29 -0.89 -5.23 -12.19
N ASP A 30 -1.93 -4.60 -11.63
CA ASP A 30 -3.16 -5.23 -11.13
C ASP A 30 -2.89 -6.47 -10.26
N HIS A 31 -1.76 -6.45 -9.53
CA HIS A 31 -1.34 -7.57 -8.68
C HIS A 31 -1.81 -7.35 -7.26
N VAL A 32 -2.53 -8.32 -6.70
CA VAL A 32 -2.97 -8.31 -5.31
C VAL A 32 -2.06 -9.18 -4.47
N GLN A 33 -1.56 -8.63 -3.37
CA GLN A 33 -0.71 -9.37 -2.44
C GLN A 33 -0.94 -8.93 -1.01
N ARG A 34 -0.62 -9.83 -0.08
CA ARG A 34 -0.56 -9.51 1.34
C ARG A 34 0.77 -8.81 1.65
N ALA A 35 0.72 -7.82 2.54
CA ALA A 35 1.89 -7.08 2.97
C ALA A 35 1.87 -6.80 4.47
N TRP A 36 3.07 -6.75 5.05
CA TRP A 36 3.30 -6.05 6.31
C TRP A 36 3.64 -4.61 5.99
N MET A 37 2.94 -3.67 6.63
CA MET A 37 3.22 -2.25 6.54
C MET A 37 3.68 -1.75 7.90
N GLU A 38 4.88 -1.18 8.00
CA GLU A 38 5.33 -0.54 9.24
C GLU A 38 4.39 0.58 9.66
N ALA A 39 4.37 0.93 10.95
CA ALA A 39 3.57 2.03 11.45
C ALA A 39 3.94 3.32 10.70
N LEU A 40 2.97 3.87 9.96
CA LEU A 40 3.13 5.10 9.19
C LEU A 40 2.79 6.32 10.05
N PRO A 41 3.34 7.51 9.74
CA PRO A 41 2.98 8.75 10.43
C PRO A 41 1.56 9.21 10.13
N ASP A 42 0.99 8.77 9.01
CA ASP A 42 -0.37 9.10 8.57
C ASP A 42 -1.36 7.98 8.93
N GLU A 43 -2.60 8.36 9.22
CA GLU A 43 -3.70 7.40 9.38
C GLU A 43 -4.08 6.80 8.02
N ILE A 44 -4.13 5.47 7.94
CA ILE A 44 -4.42 4.73 6.71
C ILE A 44 -5.77 4.04 6.83
N TRP A 45 -6.53 4.01 5.73
CA TRP A 45 -7.85 3.37 5.65
C TRP A 45 -7.97 2.52 4.37
N GLU A 46 -8.95 1.62 4.34
CA GLU A 46 -9.26 0.82 3.15
C GLU A 46 -9.71 1.71 1.98
N GLY A 47 -9.17 1.45 0.79
CA GLY A 47 -9.35 2.28 -0.40
C GLY A 47 -8.33 3.41 -0.53
N ALA A 48 -7.49 3.67 0.49
CA ALA A 48 -6.41 4.63 0.37
C ALA A 48 -5.40 4.21 -0.72
N VAL A 49 -4.96 5.18 -1.53
CA VAL A 49 -3.91 4.99 -2.53
C VAL A 49 -2.62 5.58 -1.98
N LEU A 50 -1.62 4.74 -1.75
CA LEU A 50 -0.32 5.11 -1.21
C LEU A 50 0.69 5.27 -2.34
N LEU A 51 1.50 6.32 -2.24
CA LEU A 51 2.68 6.52 -3.07
C LEU A 51 3.89 5.93 -2.33
N ILE A 52 4.51 4.91 -2.93
CA ILE A 52 5.64 4.19 -2.32
C ILE A 52 6.82 4.07 -3.29
N SER A 53 8.03 3.92 -2.75
CA SER A 53 9.17 3.36 -3.49
C SER A 53 9.22 1.85 -3.25
N PRO A 54 9.05 1.01 -4.28
CA PRO A 54 9.19 -0.44 -4.12
C PRO A 54 10.60 -0.80 -3.67
N ASP A 55 10.72 -1.67 -2.68
CA ASP A 55 12.02 -2.16 -2.23
C ASP A 55 12.64 -3.07 -3.32
N PRO A 56 13.79 -2.68 -3.93
CA PRO A 56 14.42 -3.46 -4.99
C PRO A 56 14.98 -4.81 -4.51
N MET A 57 15.15 -5.00 -3.20
CA MET A 57 15.53 -6.31 -2.65
C MET A 57 14.35 -7.29 -2.64
N GLN A 58 13.12 -6.79 -2.65
CA GLN A 58 11.90 -7.60 -2.63
C GLN A 58 11.25 -7.72 -4.02
N ILE A 59 11.26 -6.65 -4.81
CA ILE A 59 10.67 -6.60 -6.14
C ILE A 59 11.77 -6.40 -7.18
N GLN A 60 11.99 -7.42 -8.01
CA GLN A 60 12.96 -7.40 -9.09
C GLN A 60 12.29 -7.70 -10.43
N VAL A 61 12.64 -6.93 -11.46
CA VAL A 61 12.09 -7.12 -12.81
C VAL A 61 12.44 -8.52 -13.31
N GLY A 62 11.43 -9.26 -13.78
CA GLY A 62 11.58 -10.63 -14.30
C GLY A 62 11.65 -11.72 -13.23
N SER A 63 11.64 -11.37 -11.95
CA SER A 63 11.52 -12.33 -10.84
C SER A 63 10.04 -12.53 -10.47
N PRO A 64 9.68 -13.68 -9.87
CA PRO A 64 8.35 -13.86 -9.30
C PRO A 64 8.10 -12.85 -8.17
N TRP A 65 6.82 -12.50 -7.97
CA TRP A 65 6.40 -11.69 -6.84
C TRP A 65 6.73 -12.41 -5.51
N PRO A 66 7.18 -11.68 -4.49
CA PRO A 66 7.39 -12.27 -3.18
C PRO A 66 6.04 -12.72 -2.61
N PRO A 67 6.01 -13.81 -1.81
CA PRO A 67 4.77 -14.28 -1.19
C PRO A 67 4.20 -13.27 -0.18
N LEU A 68 5.08 -12.44 0.37
CA LEU A 68 4.75 -11.37 1.29
C LEU A 68 5.65 -10.17 1.01
N TYR A 69 5.06 -8.98 0.97
CA TYR A 69 5.81 -7.73 0.84
C TYR A 69 5.92 -7.00 2.18
N HIS A 70 7.06 -6.37 2.40
CA HIS A 70 7.34 -5.54 3.56
C HIS A 70 7.45 -4.08 3.11
N LEU A 71 6.43 -3.28 3.44
CA LEU A 71 6.43 -1.85 3.22
C LEU A 71 7.02 -1.13 4.44
N SER A 72 8.27 -0.68 4.31
CA SER A 72 8.88 0.18 5.32
C SER A 72 8.31 1.58 5.29
N ALA A 73 8.20 2.21 6.46
CA ALA A 73 7.79 3.61 6.59
C ALA A 73 8.73 4.57 5.83
N GLN A 74 10.00 4.21 5.64
CA GLN A 74 10.96 5.00 4.85
C GLN A 74 10.66 4.98 3.34
N ASN A 75 9.93 3.96 2.88
CA ASN A 75 9.55 3.80 1.48
C ASN A 75 8.17 4.39 1.19
N TYR A 76 7.47 4.89 2.20
CA TYR A 76 6.19 5.59 2.06
C TYR A 76 6.42 7.09 1.86
N HIS A 77 5.76 7.67 0.85
CA HIS A 77 5.91 9.09 0.49
C HIS A 77 4.65 9.92 0.72
N GLY A 78 3.51 9.29 0.99
CA GLY A 78 2.23 9.97 1.14
C GLY A 78 1.07 9.21 0.52
N PHE A 79 -0.11 9.82 0.58
CA PHE A 79 -1.31 9.35 -0.10
C PHE A 79 -1.62 10.22 -1.33
N ALA A 80 -2.16 9.60 -2.38
CA ALA A 80 -2.68 10.34 -3.53
C ALA A 80 -4.01 11.03 -3.17
N PRO A 81 -4.20 12.33 -3.42
CA PRO A 81 -5.48 12.99 -3.16
C PRO A 81 -6.60 12.51 -4.09
N ALA A 82 -7.60 11.86 -3.50
CA ALA A 82 -9.02 11.85 -3.91
C ALA A 82 -9.39 11.39 -5.35
N ALA A 83 -8.90 10.24 -5.81
CA ALA A 83 -9.78 9.34 -6.57
C ALA A 83 -10.60 8.40 -5.66
N ALA A 84 -10.21 8.25 -4.38
CA ALA A 84 -10.81 7.30 -3.44
C ALA A 84 -11.94 7.88 -2.56
N ARG A 85 -12.01 9.21 -2.35
CA ARG A 85 -12.97 9.81 -1.38
C ARG A 85 -14.41 9.85 -1.89
N SER A 86 -14.61 9.96 -3.21
CA SER A 86 -15.94 10.10 -3.80
C SER A 86 -16.83 8.86 -3.67
N ASP A 87 -16.26 7.68 -3.42
CA ASP A 87 -17.04 6.45 -3.26
C ASP A 87 -17.34 6.13 -1.79
N TYR A 88 -16.49 6.58 -0.86
CA TYR A 88 -16.78 6.51 0.58
C TYR A 88 -17.93 7.45 1.00
N GLU A 89 -17.98 8.67 0.45
CA GLU A 89 -19.06 9.63 0.76
C GLU A 89 -20.42 9.24 0.14
N LYS A 90 -20.44 8.33 -0.85
CA LYS A 90 -21.70 7.76 -1.39
C LYS A 90 -22.31 6.67 -0.51
N LEU A 91 -21.50 6.00 0.31
CA LEU A 91 -21.97 4.96 1.23
C LEU A 91 -22.55 5.53 2.55
N LEU A 92 -22.42 6.84 2.76
CA LEU A 92 -22.90 7.58 3.93
C LEU A 92 -24.11 8.48 3.64
N ARG A 93 -24.79 8.30 2.49
CA ARG A 93 -26.02 9.01 2.13
C ARG A 93 -27.22 8.08 2.00
#